data_AF-A0AAD6KKK6-F1
#
_entry.id   AF-A0AAD6KKK6-F1
#
_cell.length_a   1.000
_cell.length_b   1.000
_cell.length_c   1.000
_cell.angle_alpha   90.00
_cell.angle_beta   90.00
_cell.angle_gamma   90.00
#
_symmetry.space_group_name_H-M   'P 1'
#
loop_
_entity.id
_entity.type
_entity.pdbx_description
1 polymer ?
#
loop_
_entity_poly.entity_id
_entity_poly.type
_entity_poly.pdbx_seq_one_letter_code
_entity_poly.pdbx_strand_id
1 'polypeptide(L)'
;MQGSKILAQQTQVTSSLLHNLLDVIEEVQQAQIEIRNLVKTSFSSPSVEKLDLLLCFIDFNNGWKVIVTLDMTCLNRGVYPSAAVPYQLQASANGTHKLLPESLSTQVKAAVDNLRIGFSRIARLCKCISQVVHSLST
;
A
#
# COMPACT_ATOMS: atom_id res chain seq x y z
N MET A 1 -1.05 -26.58 32.74
CA MET A 1 -1.12 -26.76 31.26
C MET A 1 -1.71 -25.55 30.50
N GLN A 2 -2.48 -24.64 31.13
CA GLN A 2 -3.06 -23.46 30.46
C GLN A 2 -2.01 -22.43 29.98
N GLY A 3 -0.99 -22.12 30.80
CA GLY A 3 0.02 -21.09 30.49
C GLY A 3 0.93 -21.42 29.29
N SER A 4 1.27 -22.69 29.10
CA SER A 4 2.08 -23.12 27.94
C SER A 4 1.33 -23.00 26.61
N LYS A 5 0.00 -23.22 26.61
CA LYS A 5 -0.84 -23.03 25.43
C LYS A 5 -0.97 -21.55 25.03
N ILE A 6 -1.11 -20.66 26.01
CA ILE A 6 -1.18 -19.21 25.79
C ILE A 6 0.15 -18.71 25.21
N LEU A 7 1.28 -19.12 25.78
CA LEU A 7 2.60 -18.73 25.28
C LEU A 7 2.82 -19.20 23.84
N ALA A 8 2.53 -20.48 23.55
CA ALA A 8 2.68 -21.03 22.19
C ALA A 8 1.82 -20.26 21.16
N GLN A 9 0.59 -19.89 21.53
CA GLN A 9 -0.29 -19.09 20.68
C GLN A 9 0.27 -17.68 20.44
N GLN A 10 0.76 -17.01 21.48
CA GLN A 10 1.37 -15.68 21.35
C GLN A 10 2.63 -15.72 20.49
N THR A 11 3.48 -16.74 20.65
CA THR A 11 4.66 -16.95 19.81
C THR A 11 4.28 -17.15 18.36
N GLN A 12 3.27 -17.98 18.07
CA GLN A 12 2.80 -18.20 16.70
C GLN A 12 2.27 -16.90 16.07
N VAL A 13 1.43 -16.15 16.77
CA VAL A 13 0.89 -14.86 16.29
C VAL A 13 2.02 -13.87 16.01
N THR A 14 2.99 -13.78 16.92
CA THR A 14 4.15 -12.88 16.76
C THR A 14 4.99 -13.29 15.56
N SER A 15 5.22 -14.59 15.37
CA SER A 15 5.96 -15.12 14.22
C SER A 15 5.25 -14.82 12.90
N SER A 16 3.94 -15.03 12.82
CA SER A 16 3.14 -14.69 11.63
C SER A 16 3.14 -13.19 11.34
N LEU A 17 3.06 -12.34 12.38
CA LEU A 17 3.17 -10.89 12.24
C LEU A 17 4.51 -10.48 11.65
N LEU A 18 5.62 -10.98 12.20
CA LEU A 18 6.96 -10.63 11.73
C LEU A 18 7.17 -11.11 10.29
N HIS A 19 6.76 -12.33 9.97
CA HIS A 19 6.90 -12.86 8.61
C HIS A 19 6.10 -12.06 7.58
N ASN A 20 4.82 -11.81 7.85
CA ASN A 20 3.98 -11.05 6.92
C ASN A 20 4.45 -9.58 6.78
N LEU A 21 5.01 -8.99 7.83
CA LEU A 21 5.62 -7.66 7.75
C LEU A 21 6.85 -7.66 6.85
N LEU A 22 7.73 -8.68 6.97
CA LEU A 22 8.89 -8.85 6.10
C LEU A 22 8.48 -9.01 4.64
N ASP A 23 7.50 -9.88 4.36
CA ASP A 23 6.98 -10.08 3.00
C ASP A 23 6.50 -8.76 2.39
N VAL A 24 5.75 -7.96 3.16
CA VAL A 24 5.26 -6.65 2.69
C VAL A 24 6.41 -5.66 2.47
N ILE A 25 7.42 -5.63 3.35
CA ILE A 25 8.59 -4.77 3.19
C ILE A 25 9.37 -5.15 1.93
N GLU A 26 9.59 -6.45 1.69
CA GLU A 26 10.25 -6.94 0.48
C GLU A 26 9.50 -6.53 -0.78
N GLU A 27 8.17 -6.69 -0.80
CA GLU A 27 7.34 -6.24 -1.91
C GLU A 27 7.42 -4.73 -2.16
N VAL A 28 7.44 -3.94 -1.09
CA VAL A 28 7.54 -2.47 -1.17
C VAL A 28 8.90 -2.05 -1.70
N GLN A 29 9.98 -2.67 -1.22
CA GLN A 29 11.34 -2.38 -1.67
C GLN A 29 11.53 -2.80 -3.13
N GLN A 30 11.06 -3.99 -3.51
CA GLN A 30 11.09 -4.45 -4.89
C GLN A 30 10.31 -3.48 -5.81
N ALA A 31 9.13 -3.05 -5.37
CA ALA A 31 8.35 -2.06 -6.12
C ALA A 31 9.10 -0.73 -6.27
N GLN A 32 9.77 -0.22 -5.24
CA GLN A 32 10.57 1.01 -5.34
C GLN A 32 11.75 0.89 -6.31
N ILE A 33 12.38 -0.29 -6.38
CA ILE A 33 13.49 -0.55 -7.30
C ILE A 33 12.98 -0.61 -8.75
N GLU A 34 11.86 -1.28 -9.00
CA GLU A 34 11.32 -1.49 -10.35
C GLU A 34 10.53 -0.29 -10.89
N ILE A 35 9.88 0.48 -10.01
CA ILE A 35 8.87 1.49 -10.38
C ILE A 35 9.45 2.88 -10.15
N ARG A 36 10.02 3.46 -11.20
CA ARG A 36 10.73 4.74 -11.14
C ARG A 36 9.88 5.91 -10.62
N ASN A 37 8.57 5.89 -10.84
CA ASN A 37 7.69 6.95 -10.34
C ASN A 37 7.20 6.74 -8.90
N LEU A 38 7.50 5.62 -8.24
CA LEU A 38 7.23 5.42 -6.80
C LEU A 38 8.37 6.04 -5.98
N VAL A 39 8.20 7.29 -5.57
CA VAL A 39 9.29 8.11 -5.00
C VAL A 39 9.38 8.04 -3.48
N LYS A 40 8.33 7.58 -2.79
CA LYS A 40 8.35 7.40 -1.34
C LYS A 40 7.37 6.33 -0.93
N THR A 41 7.76 5.51 0.05
CA THR A 41 6.84 4.70 0.84
C THR A 41 7.09 4.94 2.32
N SER A 42 6.06 4.74 3.14
CA SER A 42 6.17 4.87 4.59
C SER A 42 5.06 4.11 5.26
N PHE A 43 5.39 3.37 6.32
CA PHE A 43 4.37 3.00 7.29
C PHE A 43 4.02 4.19 8.17
N SER A 44 2.76 4.27 8.58
CA SER A 44 2.28 5.23 9.57
C SER A 44 1.28 4.52 10.48
N SER A 45 1.29 4.84 11.77
CA SER A 45 0.32 4.33 12.72
C SER A 45 -0.41 5.54 13.32
N PRO A 46 -1.54 5.96 12.75
CA PRO A 46 -2.28 7.12 13.25
C PRO A 46 -2.95 6.84 14.60
N SER A 47 -3.10 5.57 14.98
CA SER A 47 -3.55 5.11 16.29
C SER A 47 -3.02 3.70 16.57
N VAL A 48 -3.06 3.25 17.82
CA VAL A 48 -2.61 1.91 18.24
C VAL A 48 -3.28 0.79 17.43
N GLU A 49 -4.54 0.98 17.04
CA GLU A 49 -5.32 -0.03 16.34
C GLU A 49 -5.14 0.02 14.82
N LYS A 50 -4.48 1.05 14.29
CA LYS A 50 -4.43 1.29 12.84
C LYS A 50 -2.99 1.33 12.33
N LEU A 51 -2.77 0.64 11.23
CA LEU A 51 -1.51 0.66 10.50
C LEU A 51 -1.81 1.00 9.04
N ASP A 52 -1.14 2.03 8.53
CA ASP A 52 -1.26 2.48 7.16
C ASP A 52 0.07 2.29 6.42
N LEU A 53 -0.01 1.94 5.14
CA LEU A 53 1.10 2.06 4.20
C LEU A 53 0.80 3.19 3.22
N LEU A 54 1.65 4.22 3.24
CA LEU A 54 1.62 5.32 2.29
C LEU A 54 2.52 5.01 1.11
N LEU A 55 2.02 5.25 -0.09
CA LEU A 55 2.73 5.13 -1.36
C LEU A 55 2.64 6.48 -2.08
N CYS A 56 3.77 7.07 -2.46
CA CYS A 56 3.83 8.35 -3.15
C CYS A 56 4.36 8.16 -4.56
N PHE A 57 3.53 8.48 -5.54
CA PHE A 57 3.86 8.45 -6.95
C PHE A 57 4.03 9.87 -7.50
N ILE A 58 4.89 10.03 -8.50
CA ILE A 58 5.01 11.29 -9.25
C ILE A 58 4.85 11.06 -10.75
N ASP A 59 3.99 11.82 -11.39
CA ASP A 59 4.00 11.93 -12.84
C ASP A 59 5.05 12.97 -13.24
N PHE A 60 6.13 12.49 -13.87
CA PHE A 60 7.27 13.34 -14.25
C PHE A 60 6.95 14.31 -15.39
N ASN A 61 5.89 14.09 -16.16
CA ASN A 61 5.56 14.95 -17.30
C ASN A 61 4.85 16.23 -16.86
N ASN A 62 3.97 16.14 -15.86
CA ASN A 62 3.15 17.26 -15.39
C ASN A 62 3.44 17.66 -13.93
N GLY A 63 4.33 16.94 -13.23
CA GLY A 63 4.76 17.20 -11.86
C GLY A 63 3.73 16.83 -10.79
N TRP A 64 2.66 16.11 -11.16
CA TRP A 64 1.64 15.70 -10.20
C TRP A 64 2.18 14.63 -9.25
N LYS A 65 1.97 14.84 -7.95
CA LYS A 65 2.22 13.86 -6.90
C LYS A 65 0.91 13.24 -6.47
N VAL A 66 0.86 11.92 -6.43
CA VAL A 66 -0.30 11.12 -6.00
C VAL A 66 0.10 10.30 -4.80
N ILE A 67 -0.55 10.54 -3.67
CA ILE A 67 -0.36 9.79 -2.43
C ILE A 67 -1.52 8.82 -2.27
N VAL A 68 -1.20 7.54 -2.16
CA VAL A 68 -2.15 6.45 -1.93
C VAL A 68 -1.92 5.91 -0.53
N THR A 69 -3.00 5.73 0.23
CA THR A 69 -2.94 5.10 1.55
C THR A 69 -3.66 3.76 1.51
N LEU A 70 -2.95 2.71 1.91
CA LEU A 70 -3.47 1.36 2.09
C LEU A 70 -3.66 1.08 3.58
N ASP A 71 -4.78 0.46 3.93
CA ASP A 71 -5.00 -0.07 5.27
C ASP A 71 -4.23 -1.39 5.41
N MET A 72 -3.30 -1.41 6.36
CA MET A 72 -2.42 -2.53 6.70
C MET A 72 -2.69 -3.07 8.10
N THR A 73 -3.81 -2.69 8.73
CA THR A 73 -4.19 -3.09 10.08
C THR A 73 -4.28 -4.60 10.27
N CYS A 74 -4.51 -5.37 9.19
CA CYS A 74 -4.48 -6.84 9.24
C CYS A 74 -3.12 -7.40 9.70
N LEU A 75 -2.02 -6.69 9.44
CA LEU A 75 -0.68 -7.08 9.88
C LEU A 75 -0.56 -7.09 11.42
N ASN A 76 -1.26 -6.20 12.12
CA ASN A 76 -1.30 -6.18 13.59
C ASN A 76 -1.88 -7.49 14.17
N ARG A 77 -2.60 -8.27 13.34
CA ARG A 77 -3.18 -9.58 13.70
C ARG A 77 -2.40 -10.75 13.11
N GLY A 78 -1.24 -10.50 12.52
CA GLY A 78 -0.45 -11.52 11.84
C GLY A 78 -1.10 -12.04 10.56
N VAL A 79 -1.93 -11.24 9.89
CA VAL A 79 -2.60 -11.60 8.63
C VAL A 79 -2.00 -10.82 7.46
N TYR A 80 -1.57 -11.55 6.42
CA TYR A 80 -1.05 -10.95 5.20
C TYR A 80 -2.13 -10.14 4.45
N PRO A 81 -1.82 -8.94 3.90
CA PRO A 81 -2.76 -8.03 3.25
C PRO A 81 -3.17 -8.48 1.82
N SER A 82 -3.67 -9.70 1.67
CA SER A 82 -4.03 -10.30 0.37
C SER A 82 -5.13 -9.54 -0.38
N ALA A 83 -6.01 -8.85 0.36
CA ALA A 83 -7.12 -8.06 -0.16
C ALA A 83 -6.91 -6.54 0.03
N ALA A 84 -5.67 -6.08 0.21
CA ALA A 84 -5.40 -4.64 0.34
C ALA A 84 -5.94 -3.86 -0.87
N VAL A 85 -6.58 -2.74 -0.54
CA VAL A 85 -7.12 -1.75 -1.47
C VAL A 85 -6.85 -0.34 -0.93
N PRO A 86 -6.68 0.67 -1.80
CA PRO A 86 -6.63 2.06 -1.38
C PRO A 86 -7.93 2.51 -0.72
N TYR A 87 -7.85 3.12 0.46
CA TYR A 87 -8.99 3.78 1.08
C TYR A 87 -8.89 5.31 1.02
N GLN A 88 -7.70 5.85 0.76
CA GLN A 88 -7.47 7.28 0.61
C GLN A 88 -6.52 7.55 -0.55
N LEU A 89 -6.84 8.59 -1.32
CA LEU A 89 -6.09 9.02 -2.49
C LEU A 89 -6.02 10.55 -2.48
N GLN A 90 -4.82 11.11 -2.51
CA GLN A 90 -4.59 12.56 -2.52
C GLN A 90 -3.71 12.91 -3.71
N ALA A 91 -3.96 14.06 -4.33
CA ALA A 91 -3.15 14.53 -5.44
C ALA A 91 -2.77 16.01 -5.25
N SER A 92 -1.59 16.37 -5.71
CA SER A 92 -1.11 17.75 -5.65
C SER A 92 -0.19 18.03 -6.82
N ALA A 93 -0.22 19.26 -7.32
CA ALA A 93 0.70 19.77 -8.33
C ALA A 93 1.23 21.13 -7.87
N ASN A 94 2.53 21.37 -8.04
CA ASN A 94 3.18 22.64 -7.68
C ASN A 94 2.88 23.13 -6.24
N GLY A 95 2.79 22.20 -5.27
CA GLY A 95 2.53 22.50 -3.86
C GLY A 95 1.09 22.89 -3.53
N THR A 96 0.18 22.94 -4.52
CA THR A 96 -1.25 23.17 -4.28
C THR A 96 -1.96 21.83 -4.15
N HIS A 97 -2.57 21.58 -2.99
CA HIS A 97 -3.47 20.45 -2.80
C HIS A 97 -4.73 20.67 -3.64
N LYS A 98 -5.01 19.76 -4.58
CA LYS A 98 -6.25 19.76 -5.35
C LYS A 98 -6.96 18.44 -5.12
N LEU A 99 -8.29 18.47 -5.15
CA LEU A 99 -9.05 17.23 -5.29
C LEU A 99 -8.57 16.51 -6.55
N LEU A 100 -8.43 15.19 -6.45
CA LEU A 100 -8.05 14.36 -7.58
C LEU A 100 -9.00 14.64 -8.76
N PRO A 101 -8.52 14.63 -10.01
CA PRO A 101 -9.41 14.41 -11.13
C PRO A 101 -10.23 13.14 -10.85
N GLU A 102 -11.56 13.24 -10.89
CA GLU A 102 -12.47 12.11 -10.57
C GLU A 102 -12.21 10.89 -11.48
N SER A 103 -11.74 11.15 -12.70
CA SER A 103 -11.23 10.15 -13.64
C SER A 103 -10.08 9.32 -13.08
N LEU A 104 -9.12 9.94 -12.38
CA LEU A 104 -7.96 9.27 -11.82
C LEU A 104 -8.32 8.39 -10.64
N SER A 105 -9.20 8.86 -9.75
CA SER A 105 -9.68 8.05 -8.62
C SER A 105 -10.44 6.81 -9.10
N THR A 106 -11.29 7.00 -10.12
CA THR A 106 -12.05 5.91 -10.75
C THR A 106 -11.13 4.91 -11.44
N GLN A 107 -10.11 5.38 -12.17
CA GLN A 107 -9.14 4.52 -12.83
C GLN A 107 -8.30 3.72 -11.83
N VAL A 108 -7.78 4.37 -10.77
CA VAL A 108 -7.06 3.67 -9.70
C VAL A 108 -7.94 2.60 -9.09
N LYS A 109 -9.19 2.93 -8.74
CA LYS A 109 -10.13 1.97 -8.15
C LYS A 109 -10.40 0.80 -9.10
N ALA A 110 -10.73 1.07 -10.36
CA ALA A 110 -11.01 0.03 -11.35
C ALA A 110 -9.80 -0.88 -11.58
N ALA A 111 -8.60 -0.31 -11.65
CA ALA A 111 -7.39 -1.06 -11.87
C ALA A 111 -7.04 -1.95 -10.65
N VAL A 112 -7.28 -1.46 -9.42
CA VAL A 112 -7.17 -2.23 -8.17
C VAL A 112 -8.19 -3.36 -8.08
N ASP A 113 -9.44 -3.10 -8.46
CA ASP A 113 -10.54 -4.07 -8.42
C ASP A 113 -10.27 -5.28 -9.35
N ASN A 114 -9.50 -5.07 -10.42
CA ASN A 114 -9.09 -6.13 -11.36
C ASN A 114 -7.89 -6.98 -10.87
N LEU A 115 -7.22 -6.58 -9.79
CA LEU A 115 -6.08 -7.34 -9.28
C LEU A 115 -6.55 -8.59 -8.52
N ARG A 116 -5.95 -9.74 -8.84
CA ARG A 116 -6.19 -10.99 -8.10
C ARG A 116 -5.74 -10.88 -6.64
N ILE A 117 -6.54 -11.39 -5.72
CA ILE A 117 -6.17 -11.56 -4.31
C ILE A 117 -5.02 -12.59 -4.22
N GLY A 118 -4.07 -12.39 -3.31
CA GLY A 118 -2.97 -13.33 -3.05
C GLY A 118 -1.62 -12.66 -2.83
N PHE A 119 -0.53 -13.45 -2.82
CA PHE A 119 0.84 -12.97 -2.60
C PHE A 119 1.30 -11.91 -3.62
N SER A 120 2.34 -11.16 -3.26
CA SER A 120 2.84 -10.05 -4.07
C SER A 120 1.76 -8.98 -4.32
N ARG A 121 0.80 -8.82 -3.40
CA ARG A 121 -0.35 -7.92 -3.56
C ARG A 121 0.12 -6.47 -3.66
N ILE A 122 1.05 -6.06 -2.81
CA ILE A 122 1.50 -4.68 -2.69
C ILE A 122 2.34 -4.30 -3.90
N ALA A 123 3.25 -5.17 -4.33
CA ALA A 123 4.01 -4.94 -5.55
C ALA A 123 3.10 -4.78 -6.78
N ARG A 124 2.07 -5.63 -6.91
CA ARG A 124 1.09 -5.56 -8.02
C ARG A 124 0.23 -4.29 -7.95
N LEU A 125 -0.20 -3.88 -6.75
CA LEU A 125 -0.88 -2.60 -6.52
C LEU A 125 -0.02 -1.43 -6.96
N CYS A 126 1.26 -1.42 -6.57
CA CYS A 126 2.18 -0.35 -6.96
C CYS A 126 2.32 -0.25 -8.48
N LYS A 127 2.48 -1.39 -9.18
CA LYS A 127 2.57 -1.42 -10.66
C LYS A 127 1.32 -0.87 -11.32
N CYS A 128 0.16 -1.30 -10.83
CA CYS A 128 -1.15 -0.88 -11.32
C CYS A 128 -1.37 0.63 -11.15
N ILE A 129 -1.10 1.17 -9.95
CA ILE A 129 -1.24 2.61 -9.68
C ILE A 129 -0.23 3.42 -10.50
N SER A 130 1.01 2.95 -10.60
CA SER A 130 2.06 3.60 -11.40
C SER A 130 1.64 3.81 -12.85
N GLN A 131 1.03 2.79 -13.48
CA GLN A 131 0.52 2.87 -14.85
C GLN A 131 -0.57 3.93 -14.99
N VAL A 132 -1.52 3.95 -14.06
CA VAL A 132 -2.63 4.92 -14.04
C VAL A 132 -2.13 6.36 -13.82
N VAL A 133 -1.14 6.54 -12.95
CA VAL A 133 -0.53 7.86 -12.71
C VAL A 133 0.25 8.33 -13.94
N HIS A 134 0.89 7.43 -14.69
CA HIS A 134 1.60 7.79 -15.91
C HIS A 134 0.66 8.17 -17.06
N SER A 135 -0.52 7.56 -17.16
CA SER A 135 -1.51 7.86 -18.21
C SER A 135 -2.23 9.21 -18.04
N LEU A 136 -1.98 9.95 -16.96
CA LEU A 136 -2.48 11.34 -16.80
C LEU A 136 -1.87 12.33 -17.80
N SER A 137 -0.82 11.92 -18.51
CA SER A 137 -0.01 12.75 -19.39
C SER A 137 -0.15 12.45 -20.88
N THR A 138 -1.05 11.54 -21.25
CA THR A 138 -1.40 11.20 -22.63
C THR A 138 -2.86 11.50 -22.88
#